data_AF-X1RX83-F1
#
_entry.id   AF-X1RX83-F1
#
_cell.length_a   1.000
_cell.length_b   1.000
_cell.length_c   1.000
_cell.angle_alpha   90.00
_cell.angle_beta   90.00
_cell.angle_gamma   90.00
#
_symmetry.space_group_name_H-M   'P 1'
#
loop_
_entity.id
_entity.type
_entity.pdbx_description
1 polymer ?
#
loop_
_entity_poly.entity_id
_entity_poly.type
_entity_poly.pdbx_seq_one_letter_code
_entity_poly.pdbx_strand_id
1 'polypeptide(L)'
;MKIPCFRCGKKIDTPKASNSDYIMAQDTIVKELRETLFALKHNQTTLAKQEKMQEIETYFDTDGVTELTRPKYPGLSIEDSEYGATEIPNIEARKAIGEDLVKVVMVKKEKDIQKTGIICPDCFKPTDFVIWGVHKK
;
A
#
# COMPACT_ATOMS: atom_id res chain seq x y z
N MET A 1 -6.87 -9.24 -32.47
CA MET A 1 -7.44 -9.09 -31.11
C MET A 1 -8.39 -7.89 -31.15
N LYS A 2 -9.36 -7.75 -30.24
CA LYS A 2 -10.21 -6.55 -30.20
C LYS A 2 -10.05 -5.88 -28.85
N ILE A 3 -9.82 -4.56 -28.83
CA ILE A 3 -9.63 -3.77 -27.61
C ILE A 3 -10.91 -2.97 -27.36
N PRO A 4 -11.49 -2.98 -26.15
CA PRO A 4 -12.64 -2.13 -25.85
C PRO A 4 -12.24 -0.65 -25.78
N CYS A 5 -13.07 0.22 -26.35
CA CYS A 5 -12.96 1.67 -26.19
C CYS A 5 -13.12 2.06 -24.72
N PHE A 6 -12.19 2.84 -24.18
CA PHE A 6 -12.22 3.31 -22.79
C PHE A 6 -13.49 4.11 -22.44
N ARG A 7 -14.09 4.82 -23.41
CA ARG A 7 -15.26 5.68 -23.18
C ARG A 7 -16.61 4.97 -23.39
N CYS A 8 -16.75 4.24 -24.49
CA CYS A 8 -18.05 3.66 -24.89
C CYS A 8 -18.08 2.13 -24.84
N GLY A 9 -16.97 1.47 -24.51
CA GLY A 9 -16.86 0.01 -24.45
C GLY A 9 -16.93 -0.72 -25.79
N LYS A 10 -17.21 -0.02 -26.91
CA LYS A 10 -17.23 -0.62 -28.25
C LYS A 10 -15.89 -1.31 -28.56
N LYS A 11 -15.96 -2.49 -29.16
CA LYS A 11 -14.78 -3.26 -29.56
C LYS A 11 -14.13 -2.63 -30.79
N ILE A 12 -12.91 -2.13 -30.63
CA ILE A 12 -12.07 -1.56 -31.69
C ILE A 12 -11.13 -2.67 -32.18
N ASP A 13 -10.87 -2.71 -33.48
CA ASP A 13 -9.87 -3.63 -34.03
C ASP A 13 -8.48 -3.22 -33.54
N THR A 14 -7.68 -4.20 -33.09
CA THR A 14 -6.27 -3.92 -32.79
C THR A 14 -5.57 -3.47 -34.07
N PRO A 15 -4.78 -2.39 -33.99
CA PRO A 15 -3.90 -1.96 -35.06
C PRO A 15 -3.03 -3.10 -35.58
N LYS A 16 -2.81 -3.10 -36.88
CA LYS A 16 -2.05 -4.11 -37.64
C LYS A 16 -0.88 -3.43 -38.33
N ALA A 17 0.04 -4.21 -38.89
CA ALA A 17 1.24 -3.67 -39.55
C ALA A 17 0.96 -2.58 -40.61
N SER A 18 -0.23 -2.56 -41.21
CA SER A 18 -0.66 -1.58 -42.22
C SER A 18 -1.36 -0.34 -41.67
N ASN A 19 -1.79 -0.35 -40.41
CA ASN A 19 -2.44 0.77 -39.71
C ASN A 19 -2.22 0.55 -38.22
N SER A 20 -1.19 1.21 -37.70
CA SER A 20 -0.66 1.05 -36.34
C SER A 20 -1.02 2.21 -35.41
N ASP A 21 -1.92 3.09 -35.85
CA ASP A 21 -2.26 4.30 -35.11
C ASP A 21 -3.31 4.02 -34.03
N TYR A 22 -3.12 4.66 -32.87
CA TYR A 22 -4.04 4.58 -31.73
C TYR A 22 -4.46 5.98 -31.33
N ILE A 23 -5.73 6.12 -30.96
CA ILE A 23 -6.22 7.32 -30.27
C ILE A 23 -6.27 6.99 -28.78
N MET A 24 -5.60 7.81 -27.98
CA MET A 24 -5.56 7.67 -26.53
C MET A 24 -6.31 8.80 -25.85
N ALA A 25 -7.14 8.45 -24.87
CA ALA A 25 -7.76 9.42 -23.99
C ALA A 25 -6.69 10.17 -23.17
N GLN A 26 -6.95 11.42 -22.84
CA GLN A 26 -6.18 12.11 -21.81
C GLN A 26 -6.20 11.32 -20.51
N ASP A 27 -5.09 11.38 -19.78
CA ASP A 27 -4.96 10.71 -18.50
C ASP A 27 -6.04 11.19 -17.52
N THR A 28 -6.61 10.23 -16.81
CA THR A 28 -7.65 10.45 -15.81
C THR A 28 -7.19 9.92 -14.47
N ILE A 29 -7.54 10.62 -13.39
CA ILE A 29 -7.33 10.13 -12.03
C ILE A 29 -8.59 9.40 -11.61
N VAL A 30 -8.45 8.11 -11.30
CA VAL A 30 -9.52 7.27 -10.78
C VAL A 30 -9.13 6.80 -9.39
N LYS A 31 -10.05 6.91 -8.43
CA LYS A 31 -9.90 6.34 -7.09
C LYS A 31 -10.17 4.84 -7.15
N GLU A 32 -9.18 4.05 -6.79
CA GLU A 32 -9.35 2.60 -6.66
C GLU A 32 -8.85 2.11 -5.30
N LEU A 33 -9.56 1.13 -4.76
CA LEU A 33 -9.12 0.39 -3.59
C LEU A 33 -7.85 -0.40 -3.95
N ARG A 34 -6.74 -0.05 -3.30
CA ARG A 34 -5.49 -0.82 -3.38
C ARG A 34 -4.97 -1.19 -2.02
N GLU A 35 -4.35 -2.36 -1.99
CA GLU A 35 -3.59 -2.83 -0.84
C GLU A 35 -2.30 -2.01 -0.75
N THR A 36 -2.14 -1.36 0.40
CA THR A 36 -0.95 -0.58 0.73
C THR A 36 -0.32 -1.20 1.97
N LEU A 37 1.01 -1.32 1.95
CA LEU A 37 1.77 -1.84 3.07
C LEU A 37 2.27 -0.69 3.93
N PHE A 38 2.12 -0.83 5.25
CA PHE A 38 2.66 0.09 6.23
C PHE A 38 3.67 -0.65 7.11
N ALA A 39 4.87 -0.10 7.24
CA ALA A 39 5.81 -0.47 8.28
C ALA A 39 5.42 0.23 9.57
N LEU A 40 5.14 -0.57 10.60
CA LEU A 40 4.95 -0.09 11.97
C LEU A 40 6.30 -0.09 12.68
N LYS A 41 6.66 1.08 13.21
CA LYS A 41 7.90 1.30 13.97
C LYS A 41 7.58 1.88 15.32
N HIS A 42 8.45 1.59 16.28
CA HIS A 42 8.39 2.25 17.57
C HIS A 42 8.58 3.76 17.43
N ASN A 43 7.73 4.51 18.11
CA ASN A 43 7.95 5.92 18.44
C ASN A 43 8.31 6.05 19.93
N GLN A 44 8.72 7.25 20.37
CA GLN A 44 9.12 7.51 21.76
C GLN A 44 8.08 7.04 22.79
N THR A 45 6.79 7.23 22.51
CA THR A 45 5.69 6.79 23.37
C THR A 45 5.59 5.27 23.49
N THR A 46 5.71 4.54 22.37
CA THR A 46 5.67 3.07 22.37
C THR A 46 6.92 2.45 22.99
N LEU A 47 8.09 3.08 22.87
CA LEU A 47 9.31 2.63 23.54
C LEU A 47 9.16 2.73 25.06
N ALA A 48 8.69 3.88 25.56
CA ALA A 48 8.46 4.07 26.99
C ALA A 48 7.39 3.10 27.55
N LYS A 49 6.36 2.76 26.75
CA LYS A 49 5.40 1.72 27.13
C LYS A 49 6.04 0.33 27.17
N GLN A 50 6.88 0.00 26.20
CA GLN A 50 7.59 -1.27 26.14
C GLN A 50 8.54 -1.46 27.34
N GLU A 51 9.24 -0.40 27.75
CA GLU A 51 10.07 -0.41 28.97
C GLU A 51 9.23 -0.70 30.21
N LYS A 52 8.07 -0.03 30.36
CA LYS A 52 7.13 -0.28 31.47
C LYS A 52 6.57 -1.70 31.47
N MET A 53 6.34 -2.30 30.31
CA MET A 53 5.87 -3.68 30.22
C MET A 53 6.92 -4.69 30.73
N GLN A 54 8.20 -4.33 30.70
CA GLN A 54 9.28 -5.16 31.23
C GLN A 54 9.52 -4.97 32.74
N GLU A 55 8.90 -3.95 33.36
CA GLU A 55 8.97 -3.76 34.80
C GLU A 55 8.30 -4.95 35.52
N ILE A 56 9.10 -5.64 36.33
CA ILE A 56 8.64 -6.69 37.23
C ILE A 56 8.65 -6.18 38.67
N GLU A 57 7.69 -6.65 39.46
CA GLU A 57 7.71 -6.47 40.91
C GLU A 57 7.99 -7.80 41.59
N THR A 58 8.89 -7.77 42.57
CA THR A 58 9.22 -8.88 43.45
C THR A 58 8.36 -8.80 44.71
N TYR A 59 7.81 -9.93 45.11
CA TYR A 59 7.08 -10.09 46.36
C TYR A 59 7.45 -11.42 47.00
N PHE A 60 7.35 -11.48 48.31
CA PHE A 60 7.59 -12.72 49.05
C PHE A 60 6.29 -13.51 49.15
N ASP A 61 6.40 -14.82 48.98
CA ASP A 61 5.29 -15.74 49.16
C ASP A 61 4.83 -15.79 50.64
N THR A 62 3.72 -16.49 50.93
CA THR A 62 3.13 -16.56 52.29
C THR A 62 4.10 -17.04 53.36
N ASP A 63 5.13 -17.78 52.98
CA ASP A 63 6.16 -18.30 53.87
C ASP A 63 7.28 -17.28 54.16
N GLY A 64 7.27 -16.11 53.52
CA GLY A 64 8.24 -15.03 53.71
C GLY A 64 9.66 -15.32 53.22
N VAL A 65 9.89 -16.49 52.61
CA VAL A 65 11.22 -16.98 52.19
C VAL A 65 11.35 -17.03 50.66
N THR A 66 10.28 -17.33 49.94
CA THR A 66 10.32 -17.50 48.48
C THR A 66 10.06 -16.17 47.78
N GLU A 67 11.03 -15.69 46.99
CA GLU A 67 10.83 -14.54 46.10
C GLU A 67 10.08 -14.96 44.84
N LEU A 68 8.95 -14.30 44.58
CA LEU A 68 8.16 -14.43 43.36
C LEU A 68 8.23 -13.14 42.56
N THR A 69 8.24 -13.24 41.24
CA THR A 69 8.20 -12.11 40.32
C THR A 69 6.88 -12.10 39.55
N ARG A 70 6.31 -10.92 39.36
CA ARG A 70 5.19 -10.73 38.42
C ARG A 70 5.36 -9.43 37.63
N PRO A 71 4.78 -9.33 36.42
CA PRO A 71 4.74 -8.06 35.70
C PRO A 71 4.04 -7.01 36.55
N LYS A 72 4.63 -5.82 36.66
CA LYS A 72 4.06 -4.71 37.40
C LYS A 72 2.79 -4.15 36.73
N TYR A 73 2.72 -4.25 35.40
CA TYR A 73 1.57 -3.80 34.60
C TYR A 73 1.09 -4.89 33.64
N PRO A 74 0.39 -5.94 34.13
CA PRO A 74 0.00 -7.09 33.31
C PRO A 74 -1.05 -6.77 32.23
N GLY A 75 -1.79 -5.66 32.37
CA GLY A 75 -2.78 -5.21 31.38
C GLY A 75 -2.25 -4.18 30.38
N LEU A 76 -0.97 -3.79 30.46
CA LEU A 76 -0.40 -2.82 29.55
C LEU A 76 -0.06 -3.49 28.21
N SER A 77 -0.64 -3.00 27.12
CA SER A 77 -0.33 -3.40 25.75
C SER A 77 -0.14 -2.18 24.87
N ILE A 78 0.43 -2.39 23.68
CA ILE A 78 0.60 -1.38 22.64
C ILE A 78 -0.25 -1.81 21.44
N GLU A 79 -1.22 -0.99 21.05
CA GLU A 79 -2.06 -1.27 19.88
C GLU A 79 -1.35 -0.88 18.57
N ASP A 80 -1.71 -1.53 17.45
CA ASP A 80 -1.13 -1.26 16.12
C ASP A 80 -1.24 0.24 15.73
N SER A 81 -2.29 0.93 16.19
CA SER A 81 -2.53 2.36 15.95
C SER A 81 -1.60 3.30 16.73
N GLU A 82 -0.91 2.81 17.75
CA GLU A 82 0.00 3.60 18.57
C GLU A 82 1.40 3.69 17.97
N TYR A 83 1.74 2.79 17.06
CA TYR A 83 3.02 2.79 16.37
C TYR A 83 3.10 3.91 15.34
N GLY A 84 4.32 4.37 15.06
CA GLY A 84 4.56 5.19 13.88
C GLY A 84 4.38 4.33 12.63
N ALA A 85 3.50 4.76 11.72
CA ALA A 85 3.22 4.06 10.48
C ALA A 85 3.83 4.80 9.27
N THR A 86 4.66 4.10 8.49
CA THR A 86 5.22 4.62 7.24
C THR A 86 4.77 3.74 6.08
N GLU A 87 4.18 4.34 5.03
CA GLU A 87 3.86 3.62 3.79
C GLU A 87 5.15 3.17 3.11
N ILE A 88 5.22 1.88 2.75
CA ILE A 88 6.39 1.31 2.07
C ILE A 88 5.98 0.73 0.70
N PRO A 89 6.85 0.83 -0.32
CA PRO A 89 6.64 0.14 -1.59
C PRO A 89 6.59 -1.39 -1.38
N ASN A 90 5.76 -2.08 -2.16
CA ASN A 90 5.64 -3.55 -2.08
C ASN A 90 6.98 -4.28 -2.34
N ILE A 91 7.82 -3.70 -3.20
CA ILE A 91 9.16 -4.24 -3.52
C ILE A 91 10.11 -4.15 -2.33
N GLU A 92 9.91 -3.16 -1.44
CA GLU A 92 10.79 -2.88 -0.30
C GLU A 92 10.32 -3.54 0.99
N ALA A 93 9.09 -4.06 1.05
CA ALA A 93 8.56 -4.72 2.23
C ALA A 93 9.42 -5.90 2.72
N ARG A 94 10.11 -6.60 1.82
CA ARG A 94 11.07 -7.67 2.17
C ARG A 94 12.43 -7.16 2.67
N LYS A 95 12.79 -5.92 2.34
CA LYS A 95 14.06 -5.27 2.73
C LYS A 95 13.91 -4.36 3.94
N ALA A 96 12.68 -3.99 4.32
CA ALA A 96 12.38 -3.12 5.45
C ALA A 96 12.69 -3.74 6.83
N ILE A 97 13.31 -4.92 6.88
CA ILE A 97 13.77 -5.60 8.09
C ILE A 97 14.99 -4.85 8.63
N GLY A 98 14.74 -3.72 9.30
CA GLY A 98 15.69 -3.04 10.17
C GLY A 98 15.38 -3.31 11.64
N GLU A 99 16.31 -3.00 12.54
CA GLU A 99 16.20 -3.27 13.99
C GLU A 99 14.97 -2.62 14.64
N ASP A 100 14.44 -1.53 14.06
CA ASP A 100 13.28 -0.78 14.58
C ASP A 100 11.92 -1.21 14.00
N LEU A 101 11.89 -2.21 13.11
CA LEU A 101 10.64 -2.67 12.50
C LEU A 101 9.89 -3.60 13.45
N VAL A 102 8.69 -3.22 13.84
CA VAL A 102 7.83 -4.04 14.70
C VAL A 102 7.02 -5.02 13.86
N LYS A 103 6.34 -4.52 12.83
CA LYS A 103 5.42 -5.31 12.01
C LYS A 103 5.14 -4.60 10.69
N VAL A 104 4.80 -5.36 9.65
CA VAL A 104 4.22 -4.82 8.42
C VAL A 104 2.74 -5.16 8.40
N VAL A 105 1.89 -4.16 8.21
CA VAL A 105 0.43 -4.32 8.09
C VAL A 105 -0.03 -3.94 6.69
N MET A 106 -1.01 -4.69 6.19
CA MET A 106 -1.64 -4.42 4.91
C MET A 106 -2.98 -3.73 5.16
N VAL A 107 -3.19 -2.58 4.52
CA VAL A 107 -4.42 -1.81 4.63
C VAL A 107 -4.97 -1.55 3.24
N LYS A 108 -6.25 -1.81 3.03
CA LYS A 108 -6.97 -1.43 1.81
C LYS A 108 -7.40 0.02 1.93
N LYS A 109 -6.86 0.88 1.07
CA LYS A 109 -7.24 2.30 1.01
C LYS A 109 -7.49 2.73 -0.42
N GLU A 110 -8.31 3.76 -0.59
CA GLU A 110 -8.46 4.41 -1.89
C GLU A 110 -7.16 5.14 -2.25
N LYS A 111 -6.65 4.88 -3.45
CA LYS A 111 -5.51 5.58 -4.01
C LYS A 111 -5.90 6.18 -5.34
N ASP A 112 -5.44 7.40 -5.57
CA ASP A 112 -5.55 8.07 -6.85
C ASP A 112 -4.61 7.38 -7.84
N ILE A 113 -5.17 6.86 -8.94
CA ILE A 113 -4.43 6.16 -9.97
C ILE A 113 -4.64 6.86 -11.30
N GLN A 114 -3.53 7.17 -11.94
CA GLN A 114 -3.54 7.66 -13.31
C GLN A 114 -3.86 6.49 -14.26
N LYS A 115 -4.98 6.62 -14.97
CA LYS A 115 -5.41 5.69 -16.01
C LYS A 115 -5.44 6.39 -17.34
N THR A 116 -4.93 5.68 -18.33
CA THR A 116 -4.99 6.05 -19.74
C THR A 116 -5.64 4.92 -20.52
N GLY A 117 -6.30 5.22 -21.63
CA GLY A 117 -7.10 4.24 -22.34
C GLY A 117 -7.20 4.51 -23.83
N ILE A 118 -7.21 3.44 -24.63
CA ILE A 118 -7.44 3.52 -26.07
C ILE A 118 -8.92 3.84 -26.30
N ILE A 119 -9.20 4.79 -27.17
CA ILE A 119 -10.56 5.22 -27.52
C ILE A 119 -10.82 5.05 -29.02
N CYS A 120 -12.09 4.90 -29.38
CA CYS A 120 -12.50 4.82 -30.78
C CYS A 120 -12.57 6.22 -31.43
N PRO A 121 -12.48 6.31 -32.76
CA PRO A 121 -12.62 7.57 -33.49
C PRO A 121 -13.93 8.32 -33.15
N ASP A 122 -15.05 7.59 -33.01
CA ASP A 122 -16.34 8.19 -32.61
C ASP A 122 -16.31 8.90 -31.26
N CYS A 123 -15.39 8.51 -30.37
CA CYS A 123 -15.30 9.05 -29.01
C CYS A 123 -14.14 10.03 -28.87
N PHE A 124 -13.46 10.41 -29.95
CA PHE A 124 -12.36 11.36 -29.93
C PHE A 124 -12.81 12.74 -29.44
N LYS A 125 -12.01 13.36 -28.59
CA LYS A 125 -12.13 14.76 -28.18
C LYS A 125 -10.84 15.50 -28.51
N PRO A 126 -10.89 16.84 -28.69
CA PRO A 126 -9.69 17.64 -28.95
C PRO A 126 -8.59 17.55 -27.87
N THR A 127 -8.94 17.13 -26.66
CA THR A 127 -8.00 16.91 -25.54
C THR A 127 -7.25 15.58 -25.60
N ASP A 128 -7.67 14.68 -26.49
CA ASP A 128 -7.07 13.37 -26.68
C ASP A 128 -5.89 13.46 -27.65
N PHE A 129 -5.00 12.47 -27.62
CA PHE A 129 -3.82 12.45 -28.45
C PHE A 129 -3.75 11.18 -29.30
N VAL A 130 -3.18 11.33 -30.50
CA VAL A 130 -2.98 10.24 -31.44
C VAL A 130 -1.54 9.78 -31.34
N ILE A 131 -1.34 8.50 -31.04
CA ILE A 131 -0.04 7.85 -31.14
C ILE A 131 0.04 7.23 -32.53
N TRP A 132 0.96 7.75 -33.34
CA TRP A 132 1.24 7.25 -34.67
C TRP A 132 2.22 6.09 -34.56
N GLY A 133 1.79 4.90 -34.95
CA GLY A 133 2.65 3.73 -34.89
C GLY A 133 3.51 3.68 -36.15
N VAL A 134 4.84 3.74 -36.02
CA VAL A 134 5.74 3.38 -37.12
C VAL A 134 6.32 2.01 -36.82
N HIS A 135 5.87 0.98 -37.53
CA HIS A 135 6.54 -0.32 -37.49
C HIS A 135 7.88 -0.20 -38.21
N LYS A 136 8.98 -0.18 -37.45
CA LYS A 136 10.31 -0.46 -38.04
C LYS A 136 10.27 -1.91 -38.53
N LYS A 137 10.48 -2.08 -39.85
CA LYS A 137 10.67 -3.39 -40.47
C LYS A 137 11.95 -4.05 -39.97
#